data_AF-A0A9D9M8Y6-F1
#
_entry.id   AF-A0A9D9M8Y6-F1
#
_cell.length_a   1.000
_cell.length_b   1.000
_cell.length_c   1.000
_cell.angle_alpha   90.00
_cell.angle_beta   90.00
_cell.angle_gamma   90.00
#
_symmetry.space_group_name_H-M   'P 1'
#
loop_
_entity.id
_entity.type
_entity.pdbx_description
1 polymer ?
#
loop_
_entity_poly.entity_id
_entity_poly.type
_entity_poly.pdbx_seq_one_letter_code
_entity_poly.pdbx_strand_id
1 'polypeptide(L)'
;METAVERLRKYEASTPSHWREEAEWRRANRSWLIRSQSIAMKILDKMQEQKWTQAKVAEKLGCSQQYVSRIVKGSENLSLEMLSRVEDALGVEVFSST
;
A
#
# COMPACT_ATOMS: atom_id res chain seq x y z
N MET A 1 -29.54 29.07 21.39
CA MET A 1 -29.68 27.74 20.75
C MET A 1 -28.32 27.09 20.76
N GLU A 2 -28.25 25.82 21.15
CA GLU A 2 -27.00 25.06 21.09
C GLU A 2 -26.60 24.85 19.62
N THR A 3 -25.38 25.23 19.28
CA THR A 3 -24.84 25.17 17.92
C THR A 3 -24.59 23.72 17.50
N ALA A 4 -24.48 23.47 16.19
CA ALA A 4 -24.12 22.16 15.67
C ALA A 4 -22.76 21.66 16.20
N VAL A 5 -21.80 22.57 16.43
CA VAL A 5 -20.46 22.24 16.92
C VAL A 5 -20.50 21.78 18.39
N GLU A 6 -21.29 22.44 19.23
CA GLU A 6 -21.45 22.07 20.65
C GLU A 6 -22.06 20.67 20.82
N ARG A 7 -23.03 20.31 19.96
CA ARG A 7 -23.60 18.96 19.94
C ARG A 7 -22.60 17.88 19.56
N LEU A 8 -21.68 18.17 18.63
CA LEU A 8 -20.65 17.22 18.20
C LEU A 8 -19.59 16.98 19.27
N ARG A 9 -19.18 18.04 20.00
CA ARG A 9 -18.20 17.91 21.10
C ARG A 9 -18.66 16.98 22.22
N LYS A 10 -19.97 16.85 22.46
CA LYS A 10 -20.52 15.90 23.47
C LYS A 10 -20.20 14.44 23.16
N TYR A 11 -19.90 14.11 21.90
CA TYR A 11 -19.57 12.76 21.45
C TYR A 11 -18.10 12.62 21.04
N GLU A 12 -17.26 13.60 21.41
CA GLU A 12 -15.83 13.53 21.13
C GLU A 12 -15.21 12.35 21.90
N ALA A 13 -14.46 11.50 21.18
CA ALA A 13 -13.77 10.38 21.80
C ALA A 13 -12.72 10.90 22.78
N SER A 14 -12.56 10.22 23.90
CA SER A 14 -11.56 10.57 24.92
C SER A 14 -10.11 10.47 24.41
N THR A 15 -9.89 9.69 23.36
CA THR A 15 -8.58 9.54 22.71
C THR A 15 -8.59 10.27 21.36
N PRO A 16 -7.74 11.28 21.16
CA PRO A 16 -7.58 11.92 19.86
C PRO A 16 -7.14 10.90 18.82
N SER A 17 -7.82 10.85 17.69
CA SER A 17 -7.45 10.02 16.54
C SER A 17 -6.19 10.57 15.85
N HIS A 18 -5.34 9.68 15.36
CA HIS A 18 -4.12 10.04 14.62
C HIS A 18 -4.33 10.46 13.16
N TRP A 19 -5.57 10.74 12.73
CA TRP A 19 -5.86 10.99 11.32
C TRP A 19 -5.12 12.22 10.78
N ARG A 20 -4.86 13.22 11.63
CA ARG A 20 -4.14 14.45 11.23
C ARG A 20 -2.69 14.13 10.93
N GLU A 21 -2.01 13.45 11.85
CA GLU A 21 -0.62 13.03 11.70
C GLU A 21 -0.47 12.09 10.50
N GLU A 22 -1.39 11.14 10.33
CA GLU A 22 -1.38 10.25 9.16
C GLU A 22 -1.62 11.00 7.84
N ALA A 23 -2.50 12.01 7.83
CA ALA A 23 -2.76 12.81 6.64
C ALA A 23 -1.54 13.66 6.26
N GLU A 24 -0.88 14.26 7.24
CA GLU A 24 0.37 15.00 7.04
C GLU A 24 1.49 14.09 6.54
N TRP A 25 1.64 12.90 7.14
CA TRP A 25 2.58 11.88 6.69
C TRP A 25 2.31 11.48 5.23
N ARG A 26 1.05 11.19 4.85
CA ARG A 26 0.70 10.86 3.46
C ARG A 26 1.05 11.98 2.48
N ARG A 27 0.86 13.25 2.88
CA ARG A 27 1.24 14.40 2.04
C ARG A 27 2.75 14.50 1.88
N ALA A 28 3.51 14.39 2.97
CA ALA A 28 4.97 14.44 2.93
C ALA A 28 5.58 13.28 2.10
N ASN A 29 4.92 12.13 2.12
CA ASN A 29 5.38 10.88 1.50
C ASN A 29 4.72 10.58 0.14
N ARG A 30 3.97 11.55 -0.43
CA ARG A 30 3.12 11.34 -1.60
C ARG A 30 3.83 10.69 -2.79
N SER A 31 5.06 11.11 -3.09
CA SER A 31 5.80 10.65 -4.27
C SER A 31 6.06 9.14 -4.23
N TRP A 32 6.62 8.63 -3.14
CA TRP A 32 6.92 7.20 -3.05
C TRP A 32 5.66 6.37 -2.79
N LEU A 33 4.64 6.92 -2.12
CA LEU A 33 3.34 6.23 -1.95
C LEU A 33 2.66 5.98 -3.29
N ILE A 34 2.69 6.94 -4.22
CA ILE A 34 2.18 6.75 -5.59
C ILE A 34 2.94 5.64 -6.32
N ARG A 35 4.28 5.63 -6.20
CA ARG A 35 5.12 4.59 -6.81
C ARG A 35 4.82 3.21 -6.22
N SER A 36 4.74 3.11 -4.89
CA SER A 36 4.37 1.90 -4.15
C SER A 36 3.00 1.38 -4.58
N GLN A 37 2.02 2.27 -4.71
CA GLN A 37 0.69 1.92 -5.20
C GLN A 37 0.72 1.42 -6.66
N SER A 38 1.51 2.04 -7.53
CA SER A 38 1.66 1.56 -8.92
C SER A 38 2.24 0.15 -8.98
N ILE A 39 3.25 -0.15 -8.16
CA ILE A 39 3.81 -1.49 -8.01
C ILE A 39 2.75 -2.48 -7.53
N ALA A 40 1.99 -2.12 -6.47
CA ALA A 40 0.92 -2.94 -5.95
C ALA A 40 -0.14 -3.27 -7.01
N MET A 41 -0.53 -2.28 -7.81
CA MET A 41 -1.50 -2.46 -8.89
C MET A 41 -1.00 -3.45 -9.94
N LYS A 42 0.26 -3.33 -10.39
CA LYS A 42 0.85 -4.25 -11.36
C LYS A 42 0.87 -5.70 -10.85
N ILE A 43 1.16 -5.89 -9.56
CA ILE A 43 1.12 -7.23 -8.94
C ILE A 43 -0.32 -7.76 -8.88
N LEU A 44 -1.28 -6.93 -8.51
CA LEU A 44 -2.70 -7.28 -8.47
C LEU A 44 -3.24 -7.66 -9.85
N ASP A 45 -2.92 -6.89 -10.88
CA ASP A 45 -3.30 -7.16 -12.26
C ASP A 45 -2.75 -8.51 -12.70
N LYS A 46 -1.46 -8.77 -12.43
CA LYS A 46 -0.85 -10.07 -12.73
C LYS A 46 -1.52 -11.23 -11.99
N MET A 47 -1.89 -11.02 -10.73
CA MET A 47 -2.64 -12.00 -9.96
C MET A 47 -3.99 -12.29 -10.59
N GLN A 48 -4.71 -11.28 -11.07
CA GLN A 48 -6.00 -11.46 -11.73
C GLN A 48 -5.86 -12.19 -13.07
N GLU A 49 -4.93 -11.76 -13.93
CA GLU A 49 -4.66 -12.35 -15.23
C GLU A 49 -4.35 -13.86 -15.14
N GLN A 50 -3.51 -14.22 -14.17
CA GLN A 50 -3.04 -15.60 -13.99
C GLN A 50 -3.87 -16.40 -12.99
N LYS A 51 -4.91 -15.79 -12.39
CA LYS A 51 -5.71 -16.34 -11.29
C LYS A 51 -4.84 -16.82 -10.11
N TRP A 52 -3.78 -16.09 -9.80
CA TRP A 52 -2.88 -16.39 -8.69
C TRP A 52 -3.39 -15.82 -7.37
N THR A 53 -3.16 -16.59 -6.30
CA THR A 53 -3.35 -16.12 -4.93
C THR A 53 -2.10 -15.41 -4.42
N GLN A 54 -2.22 -14.62 -3.34
CA GLN A 54 -1.05 -14.01 -2.69
C GLN A 54 -0.04 -15.05 -2.21
N ALA A 55 -0.51 -16.24 -1.81
CA ALA A 55 0.37 -17.36 -1.45
C ALA A 55 1.20 -17.85 -2.65
N LYS A 56 0.60 -17.91 -3.85
CA LYS A 56 1.33 -18.29 -5.06
C LYS A 56 2.37 -17.26 -5.48
N VAL A 57 2.05 -15.97 -5.34
CA VAL A 57 3.01 -14.89 -5.57
C VAL A 57 4.16 -14.96 -4.56
N ALA A 58 3.87 -15.22 -3.29
CA ALA A 58 4.87 -15.37 -2.25
C ALA A 58 5.84 -16.52 -2.53
N GLU A 59 5.32 -17.68 -2.98
CA GLU A 59 6.11 -18.83 -3.43
C GLU A 59 7.05 -18.44 -4.58
N LYS A 60 6.54 -17.71 -5.59
CA LYS A 60 7.34 -17.25 -6.74
C LYS A 60 8.43 -16.25 -6.35
N LEU A 61 8.15 -15.40 -5.37
CA LEU A 61 9.08 -14.37 -4.89
C LEU A 61 10.04 -14.88 -3.79
N GLY A 62 9.86 -16.12 -3.32
CA GLY A 62 10.64 -16.69 -2.22
C GLY A 62 10.46 -15.91 -0.91
N CYS A 63 9.28 -15.33 -0.67
CA CYS A 63 8.99 -14.53 0.52
C CYS A 63 7.74 -15.03 1.26
N SER A 64 7.39 -14.39 2.37
CA SER A 64 6.16 -14.74 3.11
C SER A 64 4.90 -14.15 2.45
N GLN A 65 3.76 -14.80 2.62
CA GLN A 65 2.47 -14.27 2.14
C GLN A 65 2.12 -12.95 2.84
N GLN A 66 2.48 -12.80 4.12
CA GLN A 66 2.29 -11.57 4.88
C GLN A 66 3.08 -10.42 4.26
N TYR A 67 4.29 -10.69 3.76
CA TYR A 67 5.09 -9.70 3.04
C TYR A 67 4.38 -9.26 1.77
N VAL A 68 3.91 -10.20 0.94
CA VAL A 68 3.11 -9.89 -0.26
C VAL A 68 1.85 -9.07 0.08
N SER A 69 1.19 -9.36 1.20
CA SER A 69 0.03 -8.58 1.65
C SER A 69 0.40 -7.12 1.94
N ARG A 70 1.56 -6.84 2.52
CA ARG A 70 2.05 -5.46 2.76
C ARG A 70 2.43 -4.76 1.46
N ILE A 71 3.06 -5.47 0.53
CA ILE A 71 3.37 -4.95 -0.81
C ILE A 71 2.09 -4.50 -1.51
N VAL A 72 1.08 -5.37 -1.58
CA VAL A 72 -0.18 -5.12 -2.28
C VAL A 72 -1.01 -4.02 -1.60
N LYS A 73 -0.82 -3.78 -0.30
CA LYS A 73 -1.40 -2.63 0.41
C LYS A 73 -0.67 -1.31 0.14
N GLY A 74 0.48 -1.34 -0.54
CA GLY A 74 1.31 -0.16 -0.82
C GLY A 74 2.02 0.42 0.41
N SER A 75 2.02 -0.29 1.54
CA SER A 75 2.61 0.17 2.81
C SER A 75 4.05 -0.30 3.04
N GLU A 76 4.58 -1.13 2.15
CA GLU A 76 5.94 -1.67 2.26
C GLU A 76 6.96 -0.77 1.55
N ASN A 77 8.09 -0.53 2.21
CA ASN A 77 9.26 0.06 1.57
C ASN A 77 10.08 -1.07 0.90
N LEU A 78 9.84 -1.29 -0.39
CA LEU A 78 10.49 -2.32 -1.18
C LEU A 78 11.96 -1.97 -1.45
N SER A 79 12.87 -2.93 -1.20
CA SER A 79 14.26 -2.79 -1.65
C SER A 79 14.35 -2.90 -3.17
N LEU A 80 15.41 -2.33 -3.77
CA LEU A 80 15.66 -2.48 -5.20
C LEU A 80 15.80 -3.94 -5.62
N GLU A 81 16.45 -4.76 -4.79
CA GLU A 81 16.54 -6.22 -5.00
C GLU A 81 15.15 -6.86 -5.11
N MET A 82 14.23 -6.48 -4.24
CA MET A 82 12.87 -7.03 -4.24
C MET A 82 12.08 -6.56 -5.47
N LEU A 83 12.30 -5.32 -5.92
CA LEU A 83 11.68 -4.81 -7.14
C LEU A 83 12.16 -5.59 -8.35
N SER A 84 13.46 -5.81 -8.52
CA SER A 84 13.99 -6.65 -9.60
C SER A 84 13.43 -8.08 -9.54
N ARG A 85 13.32 -8.66 -8.35
CA ARG A 85 12.71 -9.99 -8.19
C ARG A 85 11.24 -10.03 -8.59
N VAL A 86 10.49 -8.96 -8.31
CA VAL A 86 9.11 -8.81 -8.76
C VAL A 86 9.05 -8.76 -10.29
N GLU A 87 9.92 -7.98 -10.93
CA GLU A 87 9.98 -7.89 -12.39
C GLU A 87 10.26 -9.26 -13.02
N ASP A 88 11.28 -9.96 -12.54
CA ASP A 88 11.69 -11.27 -13.05
C ASP A 88 10.62 -12.35 -12.82
N ALA A 89 10.04 -12.42 -11.62
CA ALA A 89 9.14 -13.51 -11.24
C ALA A 89 7.71 -13.36 -11.79
N LEU A 90 7.26 -12.11 -11.96
CA LEU A 90 5.90 -11.79 -12.41
C LEU A 90 5.89 -11.31 -13.88
N GLY A 91 7.04 -11.01 -14.48
CA GLY A 91 7.12 -10.48 -15.84
C GLY A 91 6.40 -9.13 -15.95
N VAL A 92 6.57 -8.28 -14.95
CA VAL A 92 6.01 -6.93 -14.89
C VAL A 92 7.16 -5.94 -14.94
N GLU A 93 6.96 -4.78 -15.55
CA GLU A 93 7.95 -3.69 -15.49
C GLU A 93 7.48 -2.72 -14.40
N VAL A 94 8.21 -2.54 -13.30
CA VAL A 94 7.83 -1.60 -12.23
C VAL A 94 8.48 -0.24 -12.38
N PHE A 95 9.66 -0.16 -13.00
CA PHE A 95 10.30 1.09 -13.39
C PHE A 95 10.13 1.37 -14.88
N SER A 96 9.03 2.04 -15.28
CA SER A 96 8.97 2.57 -16.64
C SER A 96 9.68 3.93 -16.67
N SER A 97 10.76 4.06 -17.46
CA SER A 97 11.32 5.37 -17.79
C SER A 97 10.32 6.12 -18.70
N THR A 98 9.57 7.05 -18.13
CA THR A 98 8.91 8.12 -18.88
C THR A 98 9.73 9.39 -18.73
#